data_AF-A0A1I2LQF2-F1
#
_entry.id   AF-A0A1I2LQF2-F1
#
_cell.length_a   1.000
_cell.length_b   1.000
_cell.length_c   1.000
_cell.angle_alpha   90.00
_cell.angle_beta   90.00
_cell.angle_gamma   90.00
#
_symmetry.space_group_name_H-M   'P 1'
#
loop_
_entity.id
_entity.type
_entity.pdbx_description
1 polymer ?
#
loop_
_entity_poly.entity_id
_entity_poly.type
_entity_poly.pdbx_seq_one_letter_code
_entity_poly.pdbx_strand_id
1 'polypeptide(L)' 'MPKVNCTGCGRDVGMHELEAKTVTQSTGFDTRYRCPYCRTDMENVTERLV' A
#
# COMPACT_ATOMS: atom_id res chain seq x y z
N MET A 1 -11.83 10.96 -1.80
CA MET A 1 -10.99 10.07 -0.98
C MET A 1 -9.90 9.52 -1.88
N PRO A 2 -8.61 9.62 -1.51
CA PRO A 2 -7.51 9.12 -2.33
C PRO A 2 -7.63 7.61 -2.56
N LYS A 3 -7.46 7.18 -3.81
CA LYS A 3 -7.44 5.77 -4.22
C LYS A 3 -6.06 5.43 -4.75
N VAL A 4 -5.67 4.17 -4.63
CA VAL A 4 -4.39 3.63 -5.08
C VAL A 4 -4.68 2.48 -6.02
N ASN A 5 -4.07 2.49 -7.20
CA ASN A 5 -4.18 1.36 -8.11
C ASN A 5 -3.23 0.23 -7.68
N CYS A 6 -3.77 -0.96 -7.46
CA CYS A 6 -2.98 -2.09 -6.99
C CYS A 6 -2.18 -2.74 -8.13
N THR A 7 -0.85 -2.84 -7.96
CA THR A 7 0.04 -3.45 -8.97
C THR A 7 -0.15 -4.97 -9.13
N GLY A 8 -0.75 -5.64 -8.15
CA GLY A 8 -0.99 -7.08 -8.20
C GLY A 8 -2.27 -7.47 -8.95
N CYS A 9 -3.35 -6.70 -8.76
CA CYS A 9 -4.67 -7.05 -9.31
C CYS A 9 -5.31 -5.95 -10.18
N GLY A 10 -4.65 -4.81 -10.33
CA GLY A 10 -5.12 -3.67 -11.14
C GLY A 10 -6.35 -2.95 -10.57
N ARG A 11 -6.78 -3.30 -9.34
CA ARG A 11 -7.97 -2.70 -8.71
C ARG A 11 -7.63 -1.38 -8.03
N ASP A 12 -8.57 -0.46 -8.09
CA ASP A 12 -8.52 0.76 -7.29
C ASP A 12 -8.97 0.45 -5.87
N VAL A 13 -8.07 0.66 -4.92
CA VAL A 13 -8.31 0.43 -3.49
C VAL A 13 -8.27 1.78 -2.78
N GLY A 14 -9.21 2.03 -1.87
CA GLY A 14 -9.14 3.22 -1.04
C GLY A 14 -7.88 3.21 -0.19
N MET A 15 -7.15 4.34 -0.12
CA MET A 15 -5.93 4.41 0.68
C MET A 15 -6.16 4.04 2.16
N HIS A 16 -7.35 4.35 2.69
CA HIS A 16 -7.78 4.02 4.05
C HIS A 16 -8.13 2.54 4.26
N GLU A 17 -8.32 1.78 3.18
CA GLU A 17 -8.61 0.34 3.21
C GLU A 17 -7.33 -0.51 3.17
N LEU A 18 -6.18 0.10 2.84
CA LEU A 18 -4.90 -0.59 2.78
C LEU A 18 -4.40 -0.89 4.20
N GLU A 19 -3.99 -2.13 4.43
CA GLU A 19 -3.32 -2.49 5.68
C GLU A 19 -1.90 -1.92 5.67
N ALA A 20 -1.63 -0.91 6.50
CA ALA A 20 -0.29 -0.37 6.68
C ALA A 20 0.51 -1.25 7.65
N LYS A 21 1.58 -1.86 7.15
CA LYS A 21 2.61 -2.53 7.94
C LYS A 21 3.86 -1.67 8.00
N THR A 22 4.11 -1.08 9.16
CA THR A 22 5.36 -0.39 9.44
C THR A 22 6.30 -1.34 10.18
N VAL A 23 7.47 -1.59 9.60
CA VAL A 23 8.53 -2.39 10.21
C VAL A 23 9.67 -1.46 10.59
N THR A 24 10.00 -1.43 11.87
CA THR A 24 11.18 -0.73 12.37
C THR A 24 12.42 -1.57 12.06
N GLN A 25 13.34 -1.01 11.27
CA GLN A 25 14.64 -1.61 10.95
C GLN A 25 15.76 -0.79 11.59
N SER A 26 16.94 -1.38 11.74
CA SER A 26 18.11 -0.74 12.35
C SER A 26 18.51 0.59 11.68
N THR A 27 18.12 0.77 10.41
CA THR A 27 18.44 1.93 9.57
C THR A 27 17.25 2.86 9.31
N GLY A 28 16.06 2.58 9.85
CA GLY A 28 14.88 3.43 9.65
C GLY A 28 13.54 2.71 9.77
N PHE A 29 12.51 3.28 9.15
CA PHE A 29 11.16 2.72 9.13
C PHE A 29 10.80 2.34 7.69
N ASP A 30 10.38 1.09 7.48
CA ASP A 30 9.85 0.62 6.21
C ASP A 30 8.34 0.48 6.33
N THR A 31 7.59 1.29 5.59
CA THR A 31 6.12 1.21 5.58
C THR A 31 5.65 0.58 4.29
N ARG A 32 5.02 -0.60 4.41
CA ARG A 32 4.42 -1.36 3.33
C ARG A 32 2.91 -1.31 3.44
N TYR A 33 2.24 -1.22 2.32
CA TYR A 33 0.78 -1.20 2.24
C TYR A 33 0.29 -2.45 1.55
N ARG A 34 -0.57 -3.22 2.22
CA ARG A 34 -1.07 -4.46 1.66
C ARG A 34 -2.45 -4.28 1.06
N CYS A 35 -2.63 -4.76 -0.16
CA CYS A 35 -3.93 -4.82 -0.81
C CYS A 35 -4.83 -5.84 -0.10
N PRO A 36 -6.04 -5.48 0.34
CA PRO A 36 -6.94 -6.40 1.04
C PRO A 36 -7.49 -7.50 0.13
N TYR A 37 -7.49 -7.29 -1.18
CA TYR A 37 -8.06 -8.23 -2.16
C TYR A 37 -7.06 -9.30 -2.60
N CYS A 38 -5.90 -8.90 -3.14
CA CYS A 38 -4.90 -9.82 -3.66
C CYS A 38 -3.74 -10.06 -2.71
N ARG A 39 -3.71 -9.38 -1.55
CA ARG A 39 -2.66 -9.49 -0.53
C ARG A 39 -1.26 -9.10 -1.01
N THR A 40 -1.16 -8.46 -2.17
CA THR A 40 0.08 -7.86 -2.70
C THR A 40 0.51 -6.70 -1.81
N ASP A 41 1.76 -6.73 -1.38
CA ASP A 41 2.41 -5.63 -0.68
C ASP A 41 2.87 -4.58 -1.69
N MET A 42 2.58 -3.32 -1.40
CA MET A 42 2.89 -2.15 -2.21
C MET A 42 3.70 -1.17 -1.38
N GLU A 43 4.81 -0.73 -1.94
CA GLU A 43 5.65 0.33 -1.38
C GLU A 43 5.27 1.65 -2.05
N ASN A 44 5.46 2.78 -1.37
CA ASN A 44 5.23 4.13 -1.94
C ASN A 44 3.85 4.31 -2.63
N VAL A 45 2.77 4.02 -1.91
CA VAL A 45 1.39 4.16 -2.44
C VAL A 45 0.98 5.60 -2.74
N THR A 46 1.64 6.57 -2.12
CA THR A 46 1.47 8.01 -2.37
C THR A 46 1.83 8.42 -3.80
N GLU A 47 2.79 7.74 -4.42
CA GLU A 47 3.17 7.96 -5.83
C GLU A 47 2.19 7.30 -6.82
N ARG A 48 1.26 6.49 -6.32
CA ARG A 48 0.32 5.67 -7.10
C ARG A 48 -1.13 6.10 -6.91
N LEU A 49 -1.33 7.32 -6.44
CA LEU A 49 -2.65 7.92 -6.24
C LEU A 49 -3.33 8.20 -7.59
N VAL A 50 -4.61 7.84 -7.69
CA VAL A 50 -5.49 8.08 -8.84
C VAL A 50 -6.72 8.90 -8.47
#